data_AF-R9KW55-F1
#
_entry.id   AF-R9KW55-F1
#
_cell.length_a   1.000
_cell.length_b   1.000
_cell.length_c   1.000
_cell.angle_alpha   90.00
_cell.angle_beta   90.00
_cell.angle_gamma   90.00
#
_symmetry.space_group_name_H-M   'P 1'
#
loop_
_entity.id
_entity.type
_entity.pdbx_description
1 polymer ?
#
loop_
_entity_poly.entity_id
_entity_poly.type
_entity_poly.pdbx_seq_one_letter_code
_entity_poly.pdbx_strand_id
1 'polypeptide(L)'
;MVTQRRKSRGKVVVLTMAAACVLSVFAVGFVNFDWASAGSNDATAATFGLEHQSAEDKARAGVSPETVDDKSDAEVLAVEDVAAGASLSTASSRDVSAGVEEIAAEEEAARVAAEEEARRAEERAIARADAARSEYYATFGGLPAGDVDFSVGREAFIAEWAERIDNYLAGSPLAGHGSTFAEAAWDAGIDPRWSPAISNTESTQGRVCFKAHNAWGWDQTNWPDWDTAIRAHVAGLARGYGFTISYSYAQRYCPPNYDNWYRDTLGQMQLI
;
A
#
# COMPACT_ATOMS: atom_id res chain seq x y z
N MET A 1 -70.43 33.36 -7.92
CA MET A 1 -69.09 34.00 -7.91
C MET A 1 -68.55 33.96 -6.48
N VAL A 2 -67.23 34.10 -6.29
CA VAL A 2 -66.53 34.16 -4.98
C VAL A 2 -66.49 32.83 -4.18
N THR A 3 -65.29 32.26 -4.15
CA THR A 3 -64.77 31.19 -3.29
C THR A 3 -64.82 31.50 -1.79
N GLN A 4 -64.77 30.46 -0.95
CA GLN A 4 -63.91 30.52 0.24
C GLN A 4 -63.10 29.23 0.46
N ARG A 5 -61.96 29.35 1.15
CA ARG A 5 -60.78 28.49 1.02
C ARG A 5 -60.56 27.67 2.29
N ARG A 6 -60.63 26.34 2.22
CA ARG A 6 -60.46 25.44 3.37
C ARG A 6 -59.01 25.46 3.85
N LYS A 7 -58.78 25.65 5.15
CA LYS A 7 -57.45 25.85 5.77
C LYS A 7 -57.11 24.70 6.72
N SER A 8 -56.33 23.72 6.25
CA SER A 8 -55.74 22.68 7.11
C SER A 8 -54.47 23.19 7.80
N ARG A 9 -54.25 22.81 9.06
CA ARG A 9 -53.05 23.14 9.84
C ARG A 9 -52.13 21.91 9.86
N GLY A 10 -50.97 21.99 9.22
CA GLY A 10 -49.93 20.99 9.39
C GLY A 10 -49.39 21.00 10.82
N LYS A 11 -49.01 19.83 11.34
CA LYS A 11 -48.20 19.72 12.57
C LYS A 11 -46.76 19.49 12.15
N VAL A 12 -45.85 20.35 12.58
CA VAL A 12 -44.40 20.12 12.46
C VAL A 12 -43.97 19.32 13.67
N VAL A 13 -43.22 18.23 13.45
CA VAL A 13 -42.50 17.52 14.51
C VAL A 13 -41.05 17.97 14.45
N VAL A 14 -40.54 18.50 15.56
CA VAL A 14 -39.14 18.89 15.71
C VAL A 14 -38.42 17.75 16.42
N LEU A 15 -37.38 17.19 15.82
CA LEU A 15 -36.51 16.21 16.45
C LEU A 15 -35.15 16.86 16.73
N THR A 16 -34.78 16.97 18.00
CA THR A 16 -33.50 17.56 18.43
C THR A 16 -32.44 16.46 18.61
N MET A 17 -31.47 16.40 17.70
CA MET A 17 -30.23 15.64 17.91
C MET A 17 -29.19 16.53 18.62
N ALA A 18 -28.58 16.01 19.67
CA ALA A 18 -27.52 16.68 20.43
C ALA A 18 -26.13 16.28 19.89
N ALA A 19 -25.15 17.16 20.07
CA ALA A 19 -23.80 16.96 19.55
C ALA A 19 -22.89 16.22 20.55
N ALA A 20 -21.94 15.44 20.03
CA ALA A 20 -20.76 14.97 20.74
C ALA A 20 -19.56 14.94 19.77
N CYS A 21 -18.53 15.73 20.07
CA CYS A 21 -17.25 15.81 19.35
C CYS A 21 -16.12 15.96 20.38
N VAL A 22 -14.85 15.79 19.97
CA VAL A 22 -13.61 16.00 20.77
C VAL A 22 -13.43 14.90 21.84
N LEU A 23 -12.64 13.84 21.61
CA LEU A 23 -11.16 13.72 21.62
C LEU A 23 -10.73 12.45 20.81
N SER A 24 -9.47 12.09 20.50
CA SER A 24 -8.11 12.65 20.65
C SER A 24 -7.14 11.91 19.67
N VAL A 25 -5.83 12.26 19.66
CA VAL A 25 -4.76 11.60 18.86
C VAL A 25 -3.77 10.85 19.76
N PHE A 26 -3.43 9.59 19.42
CA PHE A 26 -2.15 8.89 19.67
C PHE A 26 -2.12 7.59 18.80
N ALA A 27 -1.00 6.91 18.52
CA ALA A 27 0.33 7.33 18.07
C ALA A 27 1.19 6.07 17.72
N VAL A 28 1.80 6.05 16.53
CA VAL A 28 2.99 5.25 16.10
C VAL A 28 3.05 3.74 16.42
N GLY A 29 3.13 2.92 15.36
CA GLY A 29 3.55 1.51 15.45
C GLY A 29 4.04 0.95 14.11
N PHE A 30 5.32 1.16 13.77
CA PHE A 30 5.97 0.44 12.67
C PHE A 30 6.30 -0.99 13.10
N VAL A 31 5.99 -1.98 12.26
CA VAL A 31 6.48 -3.36 12.42
C VAL A 31 7.14 -3.78 11.11
N ASN A 32 8.47 -3.91 11.12
CA ASN A 32 9.21 -4.51 10.00
C ASN A 32 9.09 -6.03 10.10
N PHE A 33 8.79 -6.70 8.99
CA PHE A 33 8.66 -8.15 8.93
C PHE A 33 9.95 -8.78 8.36
N ASP A 34 10.96 -8.96 9.22
CA ASP A 34 12.22 -9.60 8.84
C ASP A 34 12.07 -11.13 8.75
N TRP A 35 12.09 -11.66 7.53
CA TRP A 35 12.01 -13.10 7.25
C TRP A 35 13.41 -13.75 7.41
N ALA A 36 13.68 -14.31 8.58
CA ALA A 36 14.90 -15.07 8.86
C ALA A 36 14.75 -16.56 8.48
N SER A 37 15.17 -16.93 7.27
CA SER A 37 15.24 -18.34 6.83
C SER A 37 16.60 -18.95 7.16
N ALA A 38 16.62 -20.03 7.95
CA ALA A 38 17.84 -20.78 8.29
C ALA A 38 17.75 -22.23 7.78
N GLY A 39 18.68 -22.60 6.90
CA GLY A 39 18.82 -23.96 6.38
C GLY A 39 20.20 -24.15 5.76
N SER A 40 21.01 -25.04 6.34
CA SER A 40 22.41 -25.27 5.94
C SER A 40 22.56 -26.40 4.91
N ASN A 41 23.64 -26.37 4.12
CA ASN A 41 24.73 -27.37 4.15
C ASN A 41 25.74 -27.18 2.99
N ASP A 42 26.96 -27.68 3.19
CA ASP A 42 28.08 -27.64 2.24
C ASP A 42 27.94 -28.60 1.04
N ALA A 43 28.40 -28.17 -0.15
CA ALA A 43 28.71 -29.05 -1.29
C ALA A 43 29.60 -28.39 -2.38
N THR A 44 30.92 -28.41 -2.16
CA THR A 44 32.02 -28.72 -3.12
C THR A 44 32.02 -28.31 -4.61
N ALA A 45 33.26 -28.04 -5.09
CA ALA A 45 33.74 -27.88 -6.49
C ALA A 45 33.51 -26.49 -7.14
N ALA A 46 34.43 -25.91 -7.92
CA ALA A 46 35.79 -26.30 -8.38
C ALA A 46 36.71 -25.03 -8.43
N THR A 47 37.97 -24.97 -8.91
CA THR A 47 38.73 -25.84 -9.82
C THR A 47 40.26 -25.62 -9.71
N PHE A 48 41.04 -26.66 -10.08
CA PHE A 48 42.48 -26.75 -10.40
C PHE A 48 43.50 -25.63 -10.05
N GLY A 49 44.60 -26.06 -9.40
CA GLY A 49 45.94 -25.45 -9.46
C GLY A 49 47.00 -26.48 -9.02
N LEU A 50 47.92 -26.88 -9.91
CA LEU A 50 48.89 -27.97 -9.69
C LEU A 50 50.34 -27.45 -9.66
N GLU A 51 51.05 -27.67 -8.55
CA GLU A 51 52.52 -27.82 -8.47
C GLU A 51 52.82 -28.39 -7.06
N HIS A 52 53.28 -29.62 -6.84
CA HIS A 52 54.44 -30.40 -7.31
C HIS A 52 55.58 -30.42 -6.26
N GLN A 53 55.91 -31.64 -5.83
CA GLN A 53 57.12 -32.18 -5.17
C GLN A 53 58.33 -31.22 -5.02
N SER A 54 59.13 -31.27 -3.95
CA SER A 54 59.62 -32.52 -3.30
C SER A 54 60.25 -32.27 -1.91
N ALA A 55 60.78 -33.33 -1.27
CA ALA A 55 61.49 -33.26 0.02
C ALA A 55 62.93 -33.81 -0.08
N GLU A 56 63.89 -33.15 0.60
CA GLU A 56 65.25 -33.57 1.01
C GLU A 56 65.90 -32.35 1.74
N ASP A 57 66.84 -32.41 2.70
CA ASP A 57 67.23 -33.44 3.69
C ASP A 57 68.14 -32.78 4.78
N LYS A 58 68.40 -33.50 5.89
CA LYS A 58 69.57 -33.45 6.80
C LYS A 58 69.71 -32.40 7.95
N ALA A 59 69.71 -32.98 9.16
CA ALA A 59 70.71 -32.85 10.25
C ALA A 59 70.74 -31.60 11.18
N ARG A 60 71.30 -31.66 12.42
CA ARG A 60 71.41 -32.74 13.46
C ARG A 60 72.00 -32.16 14.78
N ALA A 61 71.58 -32.71 15.93
CA ALA A 61 72.15 -32.62 17.30
C ALA A 61 71.92 -31.31 18.12
N GLY A 62 71.75 -31.36 19.46
CA GLY A 62 71.48 -32.55 20.32
C GLY A 62 71.72 -32.38 21.84
N VAL A 63 71.21 -33.35 22.63
CA VAL A 63 71.57 -33.74 24.03
C VAL A 63 71.02 -32.92 25.23
N SER A 64 69.97 -33.47 25.87
CA SER A 64 69.75 -33.86 27.31
C SER A 64 70.32 -33.07 28.52
N PRO A 65 69.84 -33.29 29.80
CA PRO A 65 68.67 -34.03 30.36
C PRO A 65 67.79 -33.08 31.26
N GLU A 66 67.13 -33.35 32.42
CA GLU A 66 66.89 -34.51 33.34
C GLU A 66 65.69 -34.26 34.33
N THR A 67 65.04 -35.33 34.86
CA THR A 67 64.26 -35.48 36.14
C THR A 67 63.16 -34.43 36.52
N VAL A 68 62.34 -34.49 37.61
CA VAL A 68 62.11 -35.38 38.79
C VAL A 68 60.58 -35.48 39.14
N ASP A 69 60.18 -36.32 40.11
CA ASP A 69 58.81 -36.54 40.67
C ASP A 69 58.31 -35.51 41.72
N ASP A 70 56.99 -35.45 41.99
CA ASP A 70 56.35 -35.99 43.24
C ASP A 70 54.78 -36.09 43.14
N LYS A 71 54.09 -36.65 44.16
CA LYS A 71 52.63 -36.88 44.27
C LYS A 71 52.05 -36.47 45.63
N SER A 72 50.73 -36.26 45.73
CA SER A 72 49.95 -36.54 46.97
C SER A 72 48.45 -36.71 46.68
N ASP A 73 47.79 -37.65 47.36
CA ASP A 73 46.32 -37.85 47.39
C ASP A 73 45.77 -37.63 48.81
N ALA A 74 44.58 -37.02 48.94
CA ALA A 74 43.67 -37.03 50.11
C ALA A 74 42.43 -36.15 49.81
N GLU A 75 41.22 -36.38 50.33
CA GLU A 75 40.55 -37.57 50.90
C GLU A 75 39.02 -37.38 50.72
N VAL A 76 38.22 -38.43 50.85
CA VAL A 76 36.74 -38.38 50.77
C VAL A 76 36.10 -37.63 51.95
N LEU A 77 34.91 -37.06 51.72
CA LEU A 77 33.76 -37.24 52.62
C LEU A 77 32.45 -36.86 51.91
N ALA A 78 31.35 -37.53 52.27
CA ALA A 78 30.00 -37.18 51.85
C ALA A 78 29.04 -37.33 53.04
N VAL A 79 28.11 -36.39 53.20
CA VAL A 79 26.98 -36.44 54.13
C VAL A 79 25.79 -35.69 53.53
N GLU A 80 24.60 -36.27 53.66
CA GLU A 80 23.32 -35.68 53.25
C GLU A 80 22.66 -34.93 54.42
N ASP A 81 21.87 -33.89 54.14
CA ASP A 81 20.70 -33.54 54.97
C ASP A 81 19.62 -32.84 54.13
N VAL A 82 18.35 -32.93 54.57
CA VAL A 82 17.15 -32.66 53.76
C VAL A 82 16.29 -31.55 54.38
N ALA A 83 16.43 -30.31 53.90
CA ALA A 83 15.62 -29.19 54.40
C ALA A 83 15.42 -27.98 53.43
N ALA A 84 15.16 -28.21 52.13
CA ALA A 84 14.90 -27.11 51.17
C ALA A 84 13.65 -27.25 50.28
N GLY A 85 12.96 -28.40 50.28
CA GLY A 85 11.88 -28.70 49.32
C GLY A 85 10.50 -28.08 49.61
N ALA A 86 10.35 -27.24 50.64
CA ALA A 86 9.04 -26.88 51.20
C ALA A 86 8.43 -25.54 50.74
N SER A 87 9.17 -24.70 50.02
CA SER A 87 8.76 -23.31 49.69
C SER A 87 8.38 -23.06 48.22
N LEU A 88 8.35 -24.09 47.37
CA LEU A 88 8.18 -23.95 45.91
C LEU A 88 6.82 -24.42 45.37
N SER A 89 5.96 -25.00 46.20
CA SER A 89 4.71 -25.67 45.75
C SER A 89 3.44 -24.81 45.78
N THR A 90 3.51 -23.55 46.23
CA THR A 90 2.33 -22.68 46.46
C THR A 90 2.45 -21.35 45.69
N ALA A 91 3.04 -21.38 44.49
CA ALA A 91 3.24 -20.21 43.65
C ALA A 91 2.72 -20.40 42.22
N SER A 92 1.39 -20.34 42.06
CA SER A 92 0.75 -19.91 40.81
C SER A 92 1.13 -20.72 39.54
N SER A 93 0.75 -22.00 39.48
CA SER A 93 0.30 -22.57 38.20
C SER A 93 -1.01 -21.88 37.81
N ARG A 94 -0.89 -20.67 37.26
CA ARG A 94 -1.98 -19.99 36.56
C ARG A 94 -2.26 -20.78 35.30
N ASP A 95 -3.52 -21.00 35.00
CA ASP A 95 -3.91 -21.65 33.76
C ASP A 95 -3.70 -20.66 32.60
N VAL A 96 -2.55 -20.77 31.94
CA VAL A 96 -2.19 -19.92 30.80
C VAL A 96 -2.96 -20.33 29.54
N SER A 97 -3.54 -21.53 29.49
CA SER A 97 -4.23 -22.03 28.29
C SER A 97 -5.45 -21.17 27.95
N ALA A 98 -6.28 -20.85 28.95
CA ALA A 98 -7.44 -19.97 28.78
C ALA A 98 -7.06 -18.57 28.24
N GLY A 99 -5.93 -18.00 28.67
CA GLY A 99 -5.45 -16.71 28.17
C GLY A 99 -4.89 -16.76 26.73
N VAL A 100 -4.38 -17.92 26.30
CA VAL A 100 -3.92 -18.12 24.91
C VAL A 100 -5.13 -18.30 23.97
N GLU A 101 -6.18 -19.00 24.40
CA GLU A 101 -7.42 -19.13 23.63
C GLU A 101 -8.17 -17.78 23.49
N GLU A 102 -8.17 -16.95 24.54
CA GLU A 102 -8.77 -15.61 24.52
C GLU A 102 -8.05 -14.68 23.51
N ILE A 103 -6.71 -14.65 23.53
CA ILE A 103 -5.90 -13.87 22.57
C ILE A 103 -6.11 -14.37 21.13
N ALA A 104 -6.09 -15.69 20.91
CA ALA A 104 -6.30 -16.25 19.57
C ALA A 104 -7.71 -15.94 19.02
N ALA A 105 -8.73 -15.89 19.88
CA ALA A 105 -10.07 -15.48 19.49
C ALA A 105 -10.18 -13.97 19.18
N GLU A 106 -9.43 -13.12 19.89
CA GLU A 106 -9.37 -11.68 19.61
C GLU A 106 -8.61 -11.38 18.30
N GLU A 107 -7.50 -12.06 18.02
CA GLU A 107 -6.77 -11.96 16.74
C GLU A 107 -7.60 -12.47 15.55
N GLU A 108 -8.34 -13.56 15.72
CA GLU A 108 -9.29 -14.08 14.72
C GLU A 108 -10.41 -13.06 14.44
N ALA A 109 -11.03 -12.52 15.49
CA ALA A 109 -12.07 -11.51 15.37
C ALA A 109 -11.57 -10.22 14.72
N ALA A 110 -10.34 -9.77 15.04
CA ALA A 110 -9.71 -8.63 14.42
C ALA A 110 -9.46 -8.85 12.92
N ARG A 111 -9.00 -10.05 12.51
CA ARG A 111 -8.79 -10.41 11.10
C ARG A 111 -10.09 -10.44 10.31
N VAL A 112 -11.14 -11.07 10.86
CA VAL A 112 -12.47 -11.10 10.22
C VAL A 112 -13.09 -9.71 10.14
N ALA A 113 -12.92 -8.86 11.17
CA ALA A 113 -13.39 -7.48 11.14
C ALA A 113 -12.68 -6.64 10.07
N ALA A 114 -11.36 -6.81 9.90
CA ALA A 114 -10.58 -6.14 8.87
C ALA A 114 -10.97 -6.60 7.46
N GLU A 115 -11.18 -7.89 7.24
CA GLU A 115 -11.68 -8.44 5.96
C GLU A 115 -13.08 -7.89 5.63
N GLU A 116 -13.98 -7.83 6.61
CA GLU A 116 -15.32 -7.28 6.40
C GLU A 116 -15.32 -5.74 6.21
N GLU A 117 -14.39 -5.00 6.84
CA GLU A 117 -14.17 -3.58 6.51
C GLU A 117 -13.61 -3.41 5.09
N ALA A 118 -12.63 -4.22 4.67
CA ALA A 118 -12.05 -4.19 3.34
C ALA A 118 -13.10 -4.46 2.25
N ARG A 119 -13.93 -5.51 2.41
CA ARG A 119 -15.05 -5.79 1.49
C ARG A 119 -16.03 -4.62 1.44
N ARG A 120 -16.42 -4.05 2.59
CA ARG A 120 -17.26 -2.85 2.65
C ARG A 120 -16.58 -1.61 2.06
N ALA A 121 -15.26 -1.50 2.05
CA ALA A 121 -14.52 -0.42 1.41
C ALA A 121 -14.53 -0.56 -0.12
N GLU A 122 -14.36 -1.78 -0.63
CA GLU A 122 -14.50 -2.13 -2.05
C GLU A 122 -15.93 -1.87 -2.56
N GLU A 123 -16.96 -2.36 -1.86
CA GLU A 123 -18.37 -2.07 -2.14
C GLU A 123 -18.64 -0.53 -2.24
N ARG A 124 -18.01 0.27 -1.36
CA ARG A 124 -18.07 1.75 -1.35
C ARG A 124 -17.23 2.44 -2.43
N ALA A 125 -16.29 1.75 -3.07
CA ALA A 125 -15.52 2.26 -4.21
C ALA A 125 -16.26 1.98 -5.52
N ILE A 126 -16.73 0.74 -5.71
CA ILE A 126 -17.53 0.32 -6.87
C ILE A 126 -18.79 1.18 -6.98
N ALA A 127 -19.57 1.31 -5.91
CA ALA A 127 -20.79 2.14 -5.91
C ALA A 127 -20.54 3.64 -6.21
N ARG A 128 -19.32 4.14 -5.96
CA ARG A 128 -18.90 5.53 -6.27
C ARG A 128 -18.57 5.68 -7.76
N ALA A 129 -17.80 4.74 -8.30
CA ALA A 129 -17.48 4.69 -9.73
C ALA A 129 -18.75 4.48 -10.57
N ASP A 130 -19.64 3.56 -10.17
CA ASP A 130 -20.94 3.34 -10.80
C ASP A 130 -21.81 4.60 -10.80
N ALA A 131 -21.87 5.33 -9.68
CA ALA A 131 -22.60 6.59 -9.59
C ALA A 131 -22.01 7.67 -10.50
N ALA A 132 -20.69 7.88 -10.47
CA ALA A 132 -20.01 8.86 -11.30
C ALA A 132 -20.16 8.54 -12.81
N ARG A 133 -19.99 7.27 -13.20
CA ARG A 133 -20.23 6.80 -14.58
C ARG A 133 -21.68 7.00 -14.99
N SER A 134 -22.64 6.73 -14.11
CA SER A 134 -24.07 6.89 -14.39
C SER A 134 -24.49 8.35 -14.56
N GLU A 135 -23.98 9.25 -13.70
CA GLU A 135 -24.19 10.70 -13.83
C GLU A 135 -23.58 11.23 -15.13
N TYR A 136 -22.36 10.80 -15.45
CA TYR A 136 -21.70 11.12 -16.71
C TYR A 136 -22.52 10.62 -17.92
N TYR A 137 -22.94 9.35 -17.92
CA TYR A 137 -23.72 8.77 -19.02
C TYR A 137 -25.09 9.47 -19.19
N ALA A 138 -25.77 9.80 -18.09
CA ALA A 138 -27.02 10.57 -18.13
C ALA A 138 -26.83 12.01 -18.67
N THR A 139 -25.64 12.58 -18.52
CA THR A 139 -25.31 13.95 -18.97
C THR A 139 -24.83 13.99 -20.42
N PHE A 140 -24.04 13.01 -20.87
CA PHE A 140 -23.33 13.03 -22.15
C PHE A 140 -23.74 11.93 -23.14
N GLY A 141 -24.52 10.92 -22.72
CA GLY A 141 -25.09 9.89 -23.59
C GLY A 141 -24.15 8.76 -24.03
N GLY A 142 -22.86 8.82 -23.70
CA GLY A 142 -21.89 7.77 -24.04
C GLY A 142 -20.48 8.05 -23.52
N LEU A 143 -19.71 6.97 -23.27
CA LEU A 143 -18.34 7.04 -22.75
C LEU A 143 -17.34 7.15 -23.91
N PRO A 144 -16.56 8.25 -24.03
CA PRO A 144 -15.83 8.56 -25.27
C PRO A 144 -14.60 7.68 -25.52
N ALA A 145 -14.05 7.06 -24.47
CA ALA A 145 -12.96 6.09 -24.54
C ALA A 145 -13.44 4.63 -24.32
N GLY A 146 -14.76 4.37 -24.31
CA GLY A 146 -15.32 3.10 -23.87
C GLY A 146 -15.42 2.97 -22.34
N ASP A 147 -16.07 1.92 -21.87
CA ASP A 147 -16.35 1.67 -20.44
C ASP A 147 -15.10 1.17 -19.68
N VAL A 148 -15.19 1.24 -18.35
CA VAL A 148 -14.18 0.80 -17.38
C VAL A 148 -14.91 -0.03 -16.32
N ASP A 149 -14.52 -1.30 -16.17
CA ASP A 149 -15.15 -2.18 -15.20
C ASP A 149 -14.47 -2.07 -13.84
N PHE A 150 -15.22 -1.63 -12.83
CA PHE A 150 -14.80 -1.60 -11.43
C PHE A 150 -15.26 -2.85 -10.67
N SER A 151 -16.16 -3.67 -11.23
CA SER A 151 -16.71 -4.85 -10.57
C SER A 151 -15.74 -6.04 -10.47
N VAL A 152 -14.57 -5.93 -11.13
CA VAL A 152 -13.46 -6.90 -11.03
C VAL A 152 -12.75 -6.90 -9.67
N GLY A 153 -13.02 -5.91 -8.81
CA GLY A 153 -12.38 -5.73 -7.50
C GLY A 153 -11.05 -4.94 -7.56
N ARG A 154 -10.61 -4.37 -6.44
CA ARG A 154 -9.51 -3.39 -6.36
C ARG A 154 -8.20 -3.95 -6.91
N GLU A 155 -7.85 -5.18 -6.55
CA GLU A 155 -6.57 -5.78 -6.93
C GLU A 155 -6.49 -6.06 -8.43
N ALA A 156 -7.55 -6.61 -9.03
CA ALA A 156 -7.61 -6.90 -10.47
C ALA A 156 -7.63 -5.61 -11.28
N PHE A 157 -8.39 -4.60 -10.85
CA PHE A 157 -8.41 -3.27 -11.46
C PHE A 157 -7.01 -2.63 -11.45
N ILE A 158 -6.33 -2.64 -10.30
CA ILE A 158 -4.98 -2.05 -10.21
C ILE A 158 -3.99 -2.82 -11.06
N ALA A 159 -4.04 -4.17 -11.08
CA ALA A 159 -3.15 -4.97 -11.90
C ALA A 159 -3.30 -4.65 -13.41
N GLU A 160 -4.54 -4.62 -13.93
CA GLU A 160 -4.79 -4.29 -15.34
C GLU A 160 -4.34 -2.86 -15.68
N TRP A 161 -4.81 -1.88 -14.92
CA TRP A 161 -4.57 -0.47 -15.25
C TRP A 161 -3.14 -0.01 -14.96
N ALA A 162 -2.44 -0.61 -13.99
CA ALA A 162 -1.02 -0.33 -13.77
C ALA A 162 -0.18 -0.77 -14.98
N GLU A 163 -0.35 -2.00 -15.49
CA GLU A 163 0.38 -2.48 -16.66
C GLU A 163 0.09 -1.61 -17.89
N ARG A 164 -1.18 -1.30 -18.15
CA ARG A 164 -1.57 -0.45 -19.30
C ARG A 164 -0.98 0.96 -19.22
N ILE A 165 -0.99 1.57 -18.03
CA ILE A 165 -0.49 2.93 -17.81
C ILE A 165 1.05 2.97 -17.81
N ASP A 166 1.76 2.01 -17.21
CA ASP A 166 3.23 1.98 -17.25
C ASP A 166 3.78 1.69 -18.65
N ASN A 167 3.11 0.84 -19.43
CA ASN A 167 3.41 0.68 -20.86
C ASN A 167 3.24 1.99 -21.64
N TYR A 168 2.19 2.77 -21.36
CA TYR A 168 1.96 4.08 -21.97
C TYR A 168 3.00 5.14 -21.53
N LEU A 169 3.39 5.15 -20.25
CA LEU A 169 4.33 6.11 -19.67
C LEU A 169 5.81 5.73 -19.91
N ALA A 170 6.10 4.63 -20.59
CA ALA A 170 7.45 4.06 -20.72
C ALA A 170 8.51 5.07 -21.18
N GLY A 171 9.59 5.19 -20.41
CA GLY A 171 10.70 6.11 -20.70
C GLY A 171 10.38 7.60 -20.52
N SER A 172 9.24 7.95 -19.93
CA SER A 172 8.93 9.30 -19.45
C SER A 172 9.39 9.53 -18.00
N PRO A 173 9.44 10.78 -17.52
CA PRO A 173 9.59 11.09 -16.11
C PRO A 173 8.51 10.50 -15.17
N LEU A 174 7.38 10.03 -15.71
CA LEU A 174 6.30 9.36 -14.97
C LEU A 174 6.32 7.83 -15.08
N ALA A 175 7.31 7.23 -15.74
CA ALA A 175 7.42 5.77 -15.87
C ALA A 175 7.60 5.08 -14.50
N GLY A 176 6.84 4.02 -14.23
CA GLY A 176 6.82 3.29 -12.95
C GLY A 176 5.78 3.79 -11.95
N HIS A 177 4.94 4.76 -12.33
CA HIS A 177 3.85 5.29 -11.51
C HIS A 177 2.46 4.80 -11.94
N GLY A 178 2.36 3.83 -12.87
CA GLY A 178 1.09 3.29 -13.35
C GLY A 178 0.20 2.74 -12.24
N SER A 179 0.80 2.06 -11.25
CA SER A 179 0.13 1.64 -10.01
C SER A 179 -0.48 2.83 -9.26
N THR A 180 0.27 3.90 -9.00
CA THR A 180 -0.25 5.10 -8.33
C THR A 180 -1.40 5.77 -9.10
N PHE A 181 -1.36 5.78 -10.43
CA PHE A 181 -2.49 6.26 -11.24
C PHE A 181 -3.72 5.37 -11.09
N ALA A 182 -3.56 4.04 -11.14
CA ALA A 182 -4.65 3.09 -11.00
C ALA A 182 -5.26 3.11 -9.59
N GLU A 183 -4.43 3.16 -8.54
CA GLU A 183 -4.87 3.35 -7.14
C GLU A 183 -5.69 4.63 -6.99
N ALA A 184 -5.16 5.75 -7.46
CA ALA A 184 -5.85 7.03 -7.33
C ALA A 184 -7.17 7.05 -8.11
N ALA A 185 -7.23 6.42 -9.28
CA ALA A 185 -8.43 6.32 -10.11
C ALA A 185 -9.51 5.43 -9.46
N TRP A 186 -9.10 4.31 -8.85
CA TRP A 186 -9.96 3.46 -8.02
C TRP A 186 -10.53 4.24 -6.82
N ASP A 187 -9.66 4.86 -6.02
CA ASP A 187 -10.05 5.61 -4.82
C ASP A 187 -10.92 6.83 -5.16
N ALA A 188 -10.75 7.43 -6.35
CA ALA A 188 -11.57 8.53 -6.82
C ALA A 188 -12.88 8.09 -7.50
N GLY A 189 -12.93 6.88 -8.07
CA GLY A 189 -14.04 6.39 -8.89
C GLY A 189 -14.11 7.04 -10.27
N ILE A 190 -12.97 7.21 -10.96
CA ILE A 190 -12.87 7.86 -12.28
C ILE A 190 -12.09 7.03 -13.29
N ASP A 191 -12.22 7.37 -14.57
CA ASP A 191 -11.52 6.74 -15.69
C ASP A 191 -9.98 6.82 -15.52
N PRO A 192 -9.29 5.67 -15.34
CA PRO A 192 -7.87 5.62 -15.00
C PRO A 192 -6.97 6.14 -16.14
N ARG A 193 -7.47 6.17 -17.37
CA ARG A 193 -6.73 6.65 -18.56
C ARG A 193 -6.63 8.17 -18.60
N TRP A 194 -7.54 8.87 -17.91
CA TRP A 194 -7.74 10.31 -18.08
C TRP A 194 -6.58 11.16 -17.53
N SER A 195 -6.12 10.88 -16.31
CA SER A 195 -5.02 11.63 -15.69
C SER A 195 -3.66 11.39 -16.37
N PRO A 196 -3.27 10.15 -16.76
CA PRO A 196 -2.10 9.92 -17.62
C PRO A 196 -2.21 10.63 -18.97
N ALA A 197 -3.37 10.57 -19.64
CA ALA A 197 -3.56 11.22 -20.94
C ALA A 197 -3.39 12.75 -20.89
N ILE A 198 -3.95 13.43 -19.87
CA ILE A 198 -3.72 14.86 -19.66
C ILE A 198 -2.24 15.15 -19.43
N SER A 199 -1.53 14.28 -18.70
CA SER A 199 -0.08 14.47 -18.45
C SER A 199 0.75 14.53 -19.73
N ASN A 200 0.32 13.81 -20.79
CA ASN A 200 0.93 13.93 -22.10
C ASN A 200 0.52 15.22 -22.82
N THR A 201 -0.77 15.57 -22.84
CA THR A 201 -1.26 16.79 -23.49
C THR A 201 -0.63 18.07 -22.92
N GLU A 202 -0.41 18.12 -21.61
CA GLU A 202 0.08 19.31 -20.89
C GLU A 202 1.61 19.41 -20.78
N SER A 203 2.32 18.28 -20.71
CA SER A 203 3.78 18.29 -20.43
C SER A 203 4.59 17.17 -21.12
N THR A 204 3.99 16.41 -22.04
CA THR A 204 4.59 15.21 -22.63
C THR A 204 5.05 14.22 -21.55
N GLN A 205 4.13 13.83 -20.67
CA GLN A 205 4.31 12.85 -19.58
C GLN A 205 5.36 13.31 -18.55
N GLY A 206 5.33 14.59 -18.20
CA GLY A 206 6.23 15.20 -17.22
C GLY A 206 7.58 15.68 -17.77
N ARG A 207 7.84 15.57 -19.08
CA ARG A 207 9.11 16.05 -19.70
C ARG A 207 9.23 17.56 -19.72
N VAL A 208 8.11 18.29 -19.84
CA VAL A 208 8.06 19.75 -19.98
C VAL A 208 7.10 20.35 -18.94
N CYS A 209 7.43 20.17 -17.65
CA CYS A 209 6.62 20.70 -16.56
C CYS A 209 6.85 22.21 -16.35
N PHE A 210 5.76 22.94 -16.10
CA PHE A 210 5.82 24.35 -15.68
C PHE A 210 6.40 24.52 -14.26
N LYS A 211 6.20 23.52 -13.38
CA LYS A 211 6.72 23.47 -12.00
C LYS A 211 7.09 22.05 -11.59
N ALA A 212 7.90 21.92 -10.54
CA ALA A 212 8.33 20.62 -10.02
C ALA A 212 7.14 19.69 -9.73
N HIS A 213 7.21 18.50 -10.32
CA HIS A 213 6.18 17.43 -10.29
C HIS A 213 4.77 17.84 -10.78
N ASN A 214 4.64 18.94 -11.56
CA ASN A 214 3.37 19.38 -12.14
C ASN A 214 3.29 19.05 -13.64
N ALA A 215 2.84 17.83 -13.95
CA ALA A 215 2.70 17.35 -15.33
C ALA A 215 1.40 17.79 -16.04
N TRP A 216 0.51 18.52 -15.35
CA TRP A 216 -0.87 18.82 -15.82
C TRP A 216 -1.18 20.33 -15.89
N GLY A 217 -0.19 21.20 -15.63
CA GLY A 217 -0.38 22.65 -15.51
C GLY A 217 -1.21 23.10 -14.28
N TRP A 218 -1.58 22.16 -13.41
CA TRP A 218 -2.69 22.32 -12.47
C TRP A 218 -2.41 23.33 -11.34
N ASP A 219 -3.37 24.24 -11.13
CA ASP A 219 -3.45 25.27 -10.08
C ASP A 219 -2.12 26.00 -9.76
N GLN A 220 -1.29 26.21 -10.79
CA GLN A 220 0.07 26.78 -10.69
C GLN A 220 0.91 26.20 -9.52
N THR A 221 0.68 24.95 -9.14
CA THR A 221 1.23 24.35 -7.90
C THR A 221 2.50 23.55 -8.20
N ASN A 222 3.29 23.24 -7.17
CA ASN A 222 4.39 22.28 -7.20
C ASN A 222 4.20 21.23 -6.10
N TRP A 223 4.70 20.02 -6.32
CA TRP A 223 4.59 18.91 -5.38
C TRP A 223 5.96 18.37 -4.96
N PRO A 224 6.08 17.74 -3.77
CA PRO A 224 7.34 17.15 -3.31
C PRO A 224 7.82 15.99 -4.20
N ASP A 225 6.88 15.23 -4.76
CA ASP A 225 7.09 14.02 -5.55
C ASP A 225 5.91 13.80 -6.52
N TRP A 226 6.06 12.84 -7.45
CA TRP A 226 5.02 12.49 -8.42
C TRP A 226 3.80 11.84 -7.79
N ASP A 227 3.95 10.94 -6.82
CA ASP A 227 2.81 10.18 -6.27
C ASP A 227 1.80 11.10 -5.58
N THR A 228 2.29 12.05 -4.79
CA THR A 228 1.50 13.11 -4.17
C THR A 228 0.78 13.94 -5.24
N ALA A 229 1.46 14.26 -6.35
CA ALA A 229 0.90 15.04 -7.44
C ALA A 229 -0.20 14.28 -8.21
N ILE A 230 0.03 13.00 -8.53
CA ILE A 230 -0.93 12.11 -9.20
C ILE A 230 -2.21 11.98 -8.36
N ARG A 231 -2.07 11.60 -7.08
CA ARG A 231 -3.20 11.42 -6.15
C ARG A 231 -3.98 12.74 -5.97
N ALA A 232 -3.28 13.88 -5.87
CA ALA A 232 -3.90 15.20 -5.79
C ALA A 232 -4.66 15.60 -7.07
N HIS A 233 -4.07 15.36 -8.26
CA HIS A 233 -4.67 15.68 -9.56
C HIS A 233 -5.91 14.82 -9.83
N VAL A 234 -5.80 13.49 -9.65
CA VAL A 234 -6.90 12.54 -9.86
C VAL A 234 -8.10 12.85 -8.95
N ALA A 235 -7.85 13.10 -7.66
CA ALA A 235 -8.90 13.53 -6.75
C ALA A 235 -9.45 14.94 -7.10
N GLY A 236 -8.65 15.79 -7.75
CA GLY A 236 -9.06 17.07 -8.34
C GLY A 236 -10.01 16.91 -9.54
N LEU A 237 -9.72 15.98 -10.44
CA LEU A 237 -10.59 15.61 -11.56
C LEU A 237 -11.96 15.14 -11.07
N ALA A 238 -12.00 14.15 -10.17
CA ALA A 238 -13.25 13.66 -9.57
C ALA A 238 -14.13 14.77 -9.00
N ARG A 239 -13.57 15.61 -8.11
CA ARG A 239 -14.32 16.72 -7.47
C ARG A 239 -14.72 17.83 -8.44
N GLY A 240 -13.92 18.08 -9.48
CA GLY A 240 -14.11 19.20 -10.40
C GLY A 240 -14.98 18.86 -11.62
N TYR A 241 -14.89 17.62 -12.09
CA TYR A 241 -15.24 17.22 -13.46
C TYR A 241 -15.84 15.80 -13.57
N GLY A 242 -16.02 15.05 -12.48
CA GLY A 242 -16.71 13.74 -12.52
C GLY A 242 -15.86 12.59 -13.08
N PHE A 243 -16.48 11.72 -13.90
CA PHE A 243 -15.94 10.39 -14.23
C PHE A 243 -14.85 10.35 -15.33
N THR A 244 -15.02 11.07 -16.45
CA THR A 244 -14.13 10.98 -17.61
C THR A 244 -14.17 12.27 -18.44
N ILE A 245 -13.32 12.37 -19.46
CA ILE A 245 -13.21 13.56 -20.32
C ILE A 245 -14.55 13.86 -21.03
N SER A 246 -14.96 15.13 -21.02
CA SER A 246 -16.04 15.62 -21.90
C SER A 246 -15.62 16.93 -22.56
N TYR A 247 -16.33 17.31 -23.62
CA TYR A 247 -16.08 18.55 -24.36
C TYR A 247 -16.35 19.81 -23.50
N SER A 248 -17.37 19.79 -22.63
CA SER A 248 -17.63 20.90 -21.68
C SER A 248 -16.64 20.92 -20.52
N TYR A 249 -16.07 19.77 -20.14
CA TYR A 249 -14.96 19.73 -19.18
C TYR A 249 -13.66 20.26 -19.79
N ALA A 250 -13.38 19.97 -21.07
CA ALA A 250 -12.27 20.59 -21.80
C ALA A 250 -12.42 22.13 -21.90
N GLN A 251 -13.64 22.64 -22.13
CA GLN A 251 -13.93 24.09 -22.12
C GLN A 251 -13.63 24.76 -20.77
N ARG A 252 -13.71 24.01 -19.66
CA ARG A 252 -13.34 24.50 -18.32
C ARG A 252 -11.87 24.29 -17.99
N TYR A 253 -11.26 23.19 -18.45
CA TYR A 253 -9.85 22.86 -18.19
C TYR A 253 -8.90 23.74 -19.01
N CYS A 254 -9.12 23.83 -20.33
CA CYS A 254 -8.29 24.58 -21.27
C CYS A 254 -9.14 25.59 -22.10
N PRO A 255 -9.72 26.64 -21.47
CA PRO A 255 -10.62 27.58 -22.16
C PRO A 255 -10.12 28.21 -23.48
N PRO A 256 -8.82 28.51 -23.71
CA PRO A 256 -8.37 29.10 -24.97
C PRO A 256 -8.09 28.09 -26.10
N ASN A 257 -8.06 26.77 -25.83
CA ASN A 257 -7.65 25.75 -26.81
C ASN A 257 -8.41 24.42 -26.69
N TYR A 258 -9.60 24.44 -26.08
CA TYR A 258 -10.35 23.24 -25.66
C TYR A 258 -10.64 22.24 -26.78
N ASP A 259 -10.87 22.70 -28.02
CA ASP A 259 -11.11 21.83 -29.19
C ASP A 259 -9.94 20.88 -29.47
N ASN A 260 -8.73 21.44 -29.54
CA ASN A 260 -7.50 20.66 -29.73
C ASN A 260 -7.22 19.81 -28.49
N TRP A 261 -7.28 20.43 -27.30
CA TRP A 261 -7.04 19.74 -26.03
C TRP A 261 -7.94 18.51 -25.83
N TYR A 262 -9.24 18.63 -26.15
CA TYR A 262 -10.21 17.53 -26.05
C TYR A 262 -9.85 16.40 -27.02
N ARG A 263 -9.65 16.73 -28.30
CA ARG A 263 -9.28 15.75 -29.34
C ARG A 263 -7.99 15.03 -28.98
N ASP A 264 -6.96 15.78 -28.60
CA ASP A 264 -5.62 15.25 -28.39
C ASP A 264 -5.56 14.42 -27.11
N THR A 265 -6.19 14.88 -26.02
CA THR A 265 -6.30 14.10 -24.77
C THR A 265 -7.16 12.85 -24.95
N LEU A 266 -8.29 12.91 -25.67
CA LEU A 266 -9.09 11.73 -25.96
C LEU A 266 -8.31 10.73 -26.84
N GLY A 267 -7.54 11.22 -27.81
CA GLY A 267 -6.61 10.41 -28.60
C GLY A 267 -5.56 9.72 -27.73
N GLN A 268 -5.03 10.39 -26.70
CA GLN A 268 -4.13 9.76 -25.72
C GLN A 268 -4.83 8.71 -24.86
N MET A 269 -6.07 8.94 -24.41
CA MET A 269 -6.86 7.94 -23.67
C MET A 269 -7.15 6.67 -24.48
N GLN A 270 -7.11 6.74 -25.82
CA GLN A 270 -7.28 5.59 -26.73
C GLN A 270 -5.98 4.81 -26.96
N LEU A 271 -4.85 5.23 -26.38
CA LEU A 271 -3.56 4.53 -26.41
C LEU A 271 -3.25 3.79 -25.10
N ILE A 272 -4.20 3.77 -24.15
CA ILE A 272 -4.10 3.17 -22.81
C ILE A 272 -5.17 2.09 -22.65
#